data_AF-A0A3C0GUY1-F1
#
_entry.id   AF-A0A3C0GUY1-F1
#
_cell.length_a   1.000
_cell.length_b   1.000
_cell.length_c   1.000
_cell.angle_alpha   90.00
_cell.angle_beta   90.00
_cell.angle_gamma   90.00
#
_symmetry.space_group_name_H-M   'P 1'
#
loop_
_entity.id
_entity.type
_entity.pdbx_description
1 polymer ?
#
loop_
_entity_poly.entity_id
_entity_poly.type
_entity_poly.pdbx_seq_one_letter_code
_entity_poly.pdbx_strand_id
1 'polypeptide(L)' 'MRQGIVRRVAEMALRIEPDRSAVLEWILHTPLPTLGMQTTFELACNGEGERVIALLNDLLLQPGDRVRRLPRAATPALH' A
#
# COMPACT_ATOMS: atom_id res chain seq x y z
N MET A 1 4.42 -5.90 17.57
CA MET A 1 3.51 -5.58 16.44
C MET A 1 2.08 -5.64 16.93
N ARG A 2 1.25 -4.62 16.66
CA ARG A 2 -0.19 -4.72 16.92
C ARG A 2 -0.74 -5.81 15.99
N GLN A 3 -1.08 -6.97 16.57
CA GLN A 3 -1.45 -8.16 15.80
C GLN A 3 -2.61 -7.80 14.86
N GLY A 4 -2.42 -7.98 13.56
CA GLY A 4 -3.48 -7.80 12.55
C GLY A 4 -3.37 -6.58 11.63
N ILE A 5 -2.45 -5.62 11.85
CA ILE A 5 -2.36 -4.45 10.96
C ILE A 5 -1.99 -4.83 9.51
N VAL A 6 -1.03 -5.75 9.33
CA VAL A 6 -0.62 -6.23 7.99
C VAL A 6 -1.77 -6.96 7.30
N ARG A 7 -2.54 -7.76 8.05
CA ARG A 7 -3.73 -8.44 7.53
C ARG A 7 -4.79 -7.44 7.08
N ARG A 8 -5.08 -6.43 7.91
CA ARG A 8 -6.07 -5.39 7.61
C ARG A 8 -5.67 -4.58 6.37
N VAL A 9 -4.39 -4.22 6.26
CA VAL A 9 -3.83 -3.61 5.05
C VAL A 9 -4.06 -4.53 3.84
N ALA A 10 -3.71 -5.81 3.93
CA ALA A 10 -3.87 -6.75 2.82
C ALA A 10 -5.33 -6.88 2.36
N GLU A 11 -6.27 -6.96 3.31
CA GLU A 11 -7.70 -7.00 3.02
C GLU A 11 -8.18 -5.73 2.30
N MET A 12 -7.67 -4.56 2.66
CA MET A 12 -7.99 -3.31 1.96
C MET A 12 -7.31 -3.21 0.59
N ALA A 13 -6.05 -3.61 0.50
CA ALA A 13 -5.28 -3.60 -0.74
C ALA A 13 -5.91 -4.51 -1.80
N LEU A 14 -6.47 -5.65 -1.41
CA LEU A 14 -7.19 -6.57 -2.30
C LEU A 14 -8.47 -5.99 -2.91
N ARG A 15 -9.06 -4.96 -2.29
CA ARG A 15 -10.21 -4.24 -2.85
C ARG A 15 -9.80 -3.26 -3.95
N ILE A 16 -8.52 -2.90 -4.00
CA ILE A 16 -7.92 -2.02 -5.01
C ILE A 16 -7.31 -2.88 -6.12
N GLU A 17 -6.44 -3.82 -5.75
CA GLU A 17 -5.73 -4.73 -6.64
C GLU A 17 -6.13 -6.18 -6.33
N PRO A 18 -6.94 -6.84 -7.18
CA PRO A 18 -7.41 -8.20 -6.92
C PRO A 18 -6.30 -9.27 -7.04
N ASP A 19 -5.16 -8.96 -7.66
CA ASP A 19 -4.03 -9.89 -7.71
C ASP A 19 -3.32 -9.99 -6.36
N ARG A 20 -3.48 -11.14 -5.70
CA ARG A 20 -2.87 -11.45 -4.39
C ARG A 20 -1.35 -11.41 -4.42
N SER A 21 -0.73 -11.84 -5.53
CA SER A 21 0.73 -11.83 -5.67
C SER A 21 1.23 -10.39 -5.76
N ALA A 22 0.53 -9.55 -6.53
CA ALA A 22 0.85 -8.13 -6.62
C ALA A 22 0.63 -7.39 -5.29
N VAL A 23 -0.40 -7.75 -4.52
CA VAL A 23 -0.62 -7.20 -3.17
C VAL A 23 0.52 -7.61 -2.23
N LEU A 24 0.93 -8.89 -2.25
CA LEU A 24 2.01 -9.37 -1.40
C LEU A 24 3.34 -8.68 -1.74
N GLU A 25 3.67 -8.58 -3.03
CA GLU A 25 4.84 -7.86 -3.52
C GLU A 25 4.79 -6.38 -3.09
N TRP A 26 3.63 -5.74 -3.19
CA TRP A 26 3.45 -4.37 -2.76
C TRP A 26 3.69 -4.20 -1.26
N ILE A 27 3.19 -5.11 -0.43
CA ILE A 27 3.37 -5.05 1.03
C ILE A 27 4.85 -5.17 1.41
N LEU A 28 5.56 -6.13 0.80
CA LEU A 28 6.90 -6.53 1.22
C LEU A 28 8.01 -5.73 0.55
N HIS A 29 7.80 -5.25 -0.68
CA HIS A 29 8.89 -4.80 -1.54
C HIS A 29 8.66 -3.45 -2.21
N THR A 30 7.46 -2.88 -2.18
CA THR A 30 7.20 -1.60 -2.83
C THR A 30 7.33 -0.44 -1.84
N PRO A 31 8.32 0.46 -2.04
CA PRO A 31 8.44 1.68 -1.25
C PRO A 31 7.28 2.63 -1.53
N LEU A 32 6.80 3.31 -0.48
CA LEU A 32 5.72 4.29 -0.56
C LEU A 32 6.29 5.71 -0.48
N PRO A 33 6.35 6.47 -1.60
CA PRO A 33 6.97 7.80 -1.61
C PRO A 33 6.31 8.79 -0.64
N THR A 34 4.98 8.73 -0.53
CA THR A 34 4.19 9.59 0.37
C THR A 34 4.40 9.26 1.85
N LEU A 35 4.98 8.10 2.15
CA LEU A 35 5.25 7.62 3.50
C LEU A 35 6.76 7.45 3.77
N GLY A 36 7.58 8.29 3.11
CA GLY A 36 9.01 8.35 3.38
C GLY A 36 9.82 7.21 2.77
N MET A 37 9.37 6.64 1.64
CA MET A 37 10.04 5.56 0.91
C MET A 37 10.19 4.26 1.71
N GLN A 38 9.35 4.06 2.74
CA GLN A 38 9.26 2.78 3.46
C GLN A 38 8.21 1.88 2.79
N THR A 39 8.40 0.57 2.90
CA THR A 39 7.40 -0.42 2.54
C THR A 39 6.28 -0.47 3.59
N THR A 40 5.15 -1.04 3.19
CA THR A 40 4.05 -1.27 4.12
C THR A 40 4.44 -2.19 5.27
N PHE A 41 5.27 -3.21 5.02
CA PHE A 41 5.75 -4.11 6.04
C PHE A 41 6.63 -3.39 7.07
N GLU A 42 7.58 -2.55 6.64
CA GLU A 42 8.41 -1.75 7.53
C GLU A 42 7.58 -0.80 8.38
N LEU A 43 6.64 -0.08 7.76
CA LEU A 43 5.72 0.80 8.48
C LEU A 43 4.89 0.04 9.53
N ALA A 44 4.39 -1.16 9.19
CA ALA A 44 3.67 -2.00 10.15
C ALA A 44 4.55 -2.47 11.32
N CYS A 45 5.81 -2.84 11.03
CA CYS A 45 6.81 -3.20 12.05
C CYS A 45 7.09 -2.03 13.00
N ASN A 46 7.16 -0.81 12.46
CA ASN A 46 7.40 0.43 13.20
C ASN A 46 6.15 0.96 13.93
N GLY A 47 5.01 0.28 13.83
CA GLY A 47 3.74 0.71 14.45
C GLY A 47 2.99 1.80 13.68
N GLU A 48 3.45 2.13 12.47
CA GLU A 48 2.92 3.17 11.59
C GLU A 48 1.92 2.66 10.56
N GLY A 49 1.50 1.39 10.64
CA GLY A 49 0.60 0.78 9.65
C GLY A 49 -0.75 1.48 9.48
N GLU A 50 -1.25 2.23 10.47
CA GLU A 50 -2.46 3.05 10.33
C GLU A 50 -2.29 4.17 9.29
N ARG A 51 -1.07 4.67 9.06
CA ARG A 51 -0.79 5.64 7.98
C ARG A 51 -1.05 5.02 6.60
N VAL A 52 -0.74 3.73 6.46
CA VAL A 52 -1.01 2.98 5.23
C VAL A 52 -2.52 2.75 5.07
N ILE A 53 -3.25 2.48 6.15
CA ILE A 53 -4.72 2.37 6.13
C ILE A 53 -5.36 3.68 5.66
N ALA A 54 -4.91 4.83 6.17
CA ALA A 54 -5.38 6.14 5.73
C ALA A 54 -5.15 6.35 4.22
N LEU A 55 -3.94 6.06 3.74
CA LEU A 55 -3.60 6.13 2.31
C LEU A 55 -4.52 5.26 1.43
N LEU A 56 -4.79 4.03 1.85
CA LEU A 56 -5.68 3.11 1.10
C LEU A 56 -7.14 3.57 1.13
N ASN A 57 -7.61 4.17 2.23
CA ASN A 57 -8.95 4.76 2.30
C ASN A 57 -9.10 5.92 1.31
N ASP A 58 -8.11 6.82 1.25
CA ASP A 58 -8.14 7.94 0.31
C ASP A 58 -8.23 7.45 -1.14
N LEU A 59 -7.49 6.38 -1.48
CA LEU A 59 -7.57 5.74 -2.80
C LEU A 59 -8.93 5.12 -3.10
N LEU A 60 -9.59 4.53 -2.10
CA LEU A 60 -10.93 3.94 -2.25
C LEU A 60 -12.02 5.00 -2.39
N LEU A 61 -11.83 6.17 -1.78
CA LEU A 61 -12.76 7.30 -1.81
C LEU A 61 -12.71 8.10 -3.11
N GLN A 62 -11.63 8.00 -3.90
CA GLN A 62 -11.52 8.65 -5.21
C GLN A 62 -12.60 8.10 -6.17
N PRO A 63 -13.54 8.96 -6.64
CA PRO A 63 -14.54 8.57 -7.61
C PRO A 63 -13.93 8.63 -9.03
N GLY A 64 -13.98 7.52 -9.77
CA GLY A 64 -13.61 7.49 -11.18
C GLY A 64 -13.03 6.17 -11.65
N ASP A 65 -13.42 5.80 -12.87
CA ASP A 65 -13.12 4.61 -13.68
C ASP A 65 -11.63 4.44 -14.07
N ARG A 66 -10.72 5.07 -13.32
CA ARG A 66 -9.28 4.86 -13.51
C ARG A 66 -8.91 3.63 -12.71
N VAL A 67 -8.46 2.59 -13.42
CA VAL A 67 -7.91 1.34 -12.86
C VAL A 67 -7.21 1.62 -11.53
N ARG A 68 -7.89 1.30 -10.43
CA ARG A 68 -7.37 1.54 -9.08
C ARG A 68 -6.18 0.62 -8.91
N ARG A 69 -4.98 1.18 -8.84
CA ARG A 69 -3.77 0.40 -8.55
C ARG A 69 -3.15 0.88 -7.26
N LEU A 70 -2.50 -0.05 -6.58
CA LEU A 70 -1.71 0.28 -5.40
C LEU A 70 -0.61 1.28 -5.76
N PRO A 71 -0.32 2.24 -4.87
CA PRO A 71 0.69 3.25 -5.11
C PRO A 71 2.06 2.60 -5.17
N ARG A 72 2.84 2.92 -6.20
CA ARG A 72 4.20 2.40 -6.38
C ARG A 72 5.14 3.57 -6.52
N ALA A 73 6.39 3.41 -6.10
CA ALA A 73 7.42 4.36 -6.48
C ALA A 73 7.42 4.46 -8.02
N ALA A 74 7.30 5.68 -8.55
CA ALA A 74 7.51 5.89 -9.96
C ALA A 74 8.94 5.41 -10.26
N THR A 75 9.08 4.45 -11.16
CA THR A 75 10.39 4.05 -11.67
C THR A 75 11.11 5.33 -12.04
N PRO A 76 12.30 5.64 -11.50
CA PRO A 76 13.03 6.80 -11.96
C PRO A 76 13.24 6.58 -13.45
N ALA A 77 12.66 7.46 -14.27
CA ALA A 77 12.95 7.51 -15.68
C ALA A 77 14.44 7.82 -15.78
N LEU A 78 15.24 6.79 -16.07
CA LEU A 78 16.64 6.95 -16.43
C LEU A 78 16.66 7.82 -17.70
N HIS A 79 17.07 9.08 -17.55
CA HIS A 79 17.36 10.02 -18.61
C HIS A 79 18.85 10.31 -18.62
#